data_AF-A0A7J8LJ70-F1
#
_entry.id   AF-A0A7J8LJ70-F1
#
_cell.length_a   1.000
_cell.length_b   1.000
_cell.length_c   1.000
_cell.angle_alpha   90.00
_cell.angle_beta   90.00
_cell.angle_gamma   90.00
#
_symmetry.space_group_name_H-M   'P 1'
#
loop_
_entity.id
_entity.type
_entity.pdbx_description
1 polymer ?
#
loop_
_entity_poly.entity_id
_entity_poly.type
_entity_poly.pdbx_seq_one_letter_code
_entity_poly.pdbx_strand_id
1 'polypeptide(L)'
;MKVAEKVEEENHEQIDGDLVISIEKLQEIQDELEKINEEASEKVLEVEQKYNEVRKPVYDKRSEIINSIPDFWLTAFLSHPALGDLLTEEDQKNFNSNPYFENTTLTKTFTFLDDGTKITATPIKWKEGKGLPNGVNHEKKGNKRQLAEE
;
A
#
# COMPACT_ATOMS: atom_id res chain seq x y z
N MET A 1 53.97 16.59 37.60
CA MET A 1 52.81 15.69 37.40
C MET A 1 51.54 16.42 36.97
N LYS A 2 51.28 17.67 37.40
CA LYS A 2 50.09 18.47 37.05
C LYS A 2 49.90 18.95 35.58
N VAL A 3 50.89 18.78 34.71
CA VAL A 3 50.84 19.30 33.33
C VAL A 3 50.32 18.26 32.34
N ALA A 4 50.52 16.96 32.61
CA ALA A 4 50.03 15.88 31.75
C ALA A 4 48.52 15.66 31.91
N GLU A 5 48.02 15.72 33.15
CA GLU A 5 46.57 15.62 33.46
C GLU A 5 45.76 16.76 32.82
N LYS A 6 46.32 17.97 32.76
CA LYS A 6 45.64 19.14 32.19
C LYS A 6 45.55 19.11 30.67
N VAL A 7 46.52 18.47 30.00
CA VAL A 7 46.55 18.33 28.54
C VAL A 7 45.63 17.19 28.07
N GLU A 8 45.37 16.19 28.91
CA GLU A 8 44.38 15.14 28.63
C GLU A 8 42.94 15.64 28.84
N GLU A 9 42.66 16.45 29.86
CA GLU A 9 41.34 17.11 30.05
C GLU A 9 41.03 18.13 28.94
N GLU A 10 41.98 18.98 28.55
CA GLU A 10 41.78 19.97 27.46
C GLU A 10 41.57 19.30 26.08
N ASN A 11 42.16 18.12 25.83
CA ASN A 11 41.90 17.35 24.61
C ASN A 11 40.53 16.66 24.62
N HIS A 12 40.03 16.21 25.78
CA HIS A 12 38.77 15.48 25.87
C HIS A 12 37.53 16.40 25.73
N GLU A 13 37.64 17.68 26.14
CA GLU A 13 36.61 18.70 25.94
C GLU A 13 36.59 19.24 24.49
N GLN A 14 37.74 19.34 23.83
CA GLN A 14 37.83 19.83 22.45
C GLN A 14 37.28 18.82 21.42
N ILE A 15 37.44 17.52 21.70
CA ILE A 15 36.88 16.42 20.88
C ILE A 15 35.34 16.45 20.91
N ASP A 16 34.73 16.88 22.02
CA ASP A 16 33.26 16.96 22.17
C ASP A 16 32.66 18.07 21.29
N GLY A 17 33.27 19.25 21.28
CA GLY A 17 32.83 20.37 20.43
C GLY A 17 32.95 20.11 18.93
N ASP A 18 34.08 19.55 18.48
CA ASP A 18 34.29 19.23 17.07
C ASP A 18 33.38 18.08 16.58
N LEU A 19 33.07 17.13 17.46
CA LEU A 19 32.10 16.07 17.18
C LEU A 19 30.68 16.64 17.03
N VAL A 20 30.25 17.54 17.92
CA VAL A 20 28.94 18.21 17.83
C VAL A 20 28.82 18.97 16.50
N ILE A 21 29.84 19.76 16.12
CA ILE A 21 29.85 20.48 14.84
C ILE A 21 29.77 19.52 13.64
N SER A 22 30.43 18.35 13.73
CA SER A 22 30.39 17.34 12.68
C SER A 22 29.00 16.68 12.57
N ILE A 23 28.32 16.45 13.70
CA ILE A 23 26.95 15.92 13.74
C ILE A 23 25.96 16.96 13.18
N GLU A 24 26.10 18.24 13.52
CA GLU A 24 25.26 19.32 12.97
C GLU A 24 25.37 19.38 11.44
N LYS A 25 26.59 19.36 10.91
CA LYS A 25 26.82 19.31 9.44
C LYS A 25 26.24 18.07 8.80
N LEU A 26 26.30 16.92 9.47
CA LEU A 26 25.66 15.70 8.98
C LEU A 26 24.14 15.84 8.94
N GLN A 27 23.55 16.48 9.95
CA GLN A 27 22.10 16.75 9.98
C GLN A 27 21.69 17.67 8.84
N GLU A 28 22.45 18.73 8.55
CA GLU A 28 22.18 19.61 7.39
C GLU A 28 22.16 18.82 6.08
N ILE A 29 23.10 17.88 5.89
CA ILE A 29 23.14 17.02 4.71
C ILE A 29 21.93 16.07 4.67
N GLN A 30 21.49 15.53 5.81
CA GLN A 30 20.30 14.67 5.87
C GLN A 30 19.03 15.45 5.51
N ASP A 31 18.90 16.70 5.96
CA ASP A 31 17.78 17.57 5.63
C ASP A 31 17.76 17.88 4.11
N GLU A 32 18.93 18.09 3.50
CA GLU A 32 19.06 18.25 2.05
C GLU A 32 18.66 16.97 1.29
N LEU A 33 19.07 15.79 1.78
CA LEU A 33 18.70 14.50 1.21
C LEU A 33 17.19 14.25 1.30
N GLU A 34 16.57 14.56 2.44
CA GLU A 34 15.13 14.41 2.62
C GLU A 34 14.36 15.27 1.62
N LYS A 35 14.78 16.52 1.43
CA LYS A 35 14.18 17.42 0.44
C LYS A 35 14.28 16.88 -1.00
N ILE A 36 15.44 16.32 -1.37
CA ILE A 36 15.63 15.70 -2.70
C ILE A 36 14.71 14.47 -2.85
N ASN A 37 14.58 13.67 -1.80
CA ASN A 37 13.73 12.48 -1.81
C ASN A 37 12.23 12.83 -1.89
N GLU A 38 11.81 13.92 -1.25
CA GLU A 38 10.45 14.44 -1.35
C GLU A 38 10.15 14.90 -2.79
N GLU A 39 11.04 15.69 -3.40
CA GLU A 39 10.89 16.13 -4.79
C GLU A 39 10.87 14.95 -5.78
N ALA A 40 11.69 13.92 -5.54
CA ALA A 40 11.67 12.70 -6.33
C ALA A 40 10.35 11.94 -6.19
N SER A 41 9.82 11.82 -4.98
CA SER A 41 8.54 11.16 -4.68
C SER A 41 7.36 11.90 -5.33
N GLU A 42 7.36 13.24 -5.29
CA GLU A 42 6.35 14.08 -5.96
C GLU A 42 6.35 13.85 -7.48
N LYS A 43 7.52 13.83 -8.12
CA LYS A 43 7.64 13.55 -9.56
C LYS A 43 7.16 12.15 -9.94
N VAL A 44 7.44 11.14 -9.11
CA VAL A 44 6.90 9.78 -9.33
C VAL A 44 5.38 9.81 -9.29
N LEU A 45 4.80 10.50 -8.29
CA LEU A 45 3.36 10.62 -8.14
C LEU A 45 2.71 11.35 -9.33
N GLU A 46 3.28 12.46 -9.79
CA GLU A 46 2.79 13.19 -10.97
C GLU A 46 2.78 12.30 -12.22
N VAL A 47 3.85 11.53 -12.43
CA VAL A 47 3.95 10.59 -13.55
C VAL A 47 2.88 9.49 -13.43
N GLU A 48 2.70 8.91 -12.25
CA GLU A 48 1.66 7.90 -12.02
C GLU A 48 0.25 8.45 -12.28
N GLN A 49 -0.07 9.65 -11.77
CA GLN A 49 -1.36 10.31 -11.99
C GLN A 49 -1.61 10.55 -13.48
N LYS A 50 -0.63 11.14 -14.18
CA LYS A 50 -0.70 11.37 -15.63
C LYS A 50 -0.99 10.08 -16.40
N TYR A 51 -0.27 9.00 -16.09
CA TYR A 51 -0.48 7.74 -16.79
C TYR A 51 -1.76 7.02 -16.38
N ASN A 52 -2.29 7.26 -15.18
CA ASN A 52 -3.61 6.75 -14.79
C ASN A 52 -4.71 7.38 -15.65
N GLU A 53 -4.65 8.68 -15.92
CA GLU A 53 -5.58 9.35 -16.83
C GLU A 53 -5.51 8.80 -18.26
N VAL A 54 -4.30 8.54 -18.75
CA VAL A 54 -4.09 7.94 -20.08
C VAL A 54 -4.56 6.49 -20.14
N ARG A 55 -4.36 5.70 -19.07
CA ARG A 55 -4.80 4.30 -18.99
C ARG A 55 -6.33 4.19 -18.88
N LYS A 56 -7.00 5.15 -18.25
CA LYS A 56 -8.46 5.12 -18.01
C LYS A 56 -9.28 4.83 -19.29
N PRO A 57 -9.19 5.61 -20.39
CA PRO A 57 -9.98 5.33 -21.59
C PRO A 57 -9.61 3.98 -22.25
N VAL A 58 -8.38 3.49 -22.06
CA VAL A 58 -7.98 2.16 -22.55
C VAL A 58 -8.63 1.05 -21.71
N TYR A 59 -8.68 1.22 -20.39
CA TYR A 59 -9.40 0.30 -19.51
C TYR A 59 -10.90 0.31 -19.75
N ASP A 60 -11.50 1.46 -20.04
CA ASP A 60 -12.92 1.56 -20.39
C ASP A 60 -13.22 0.76 -21.66
N LYS A 61 -12.45 0.98 -22.74
CA LYS A 61 -12.56 0.20 -23.98
C LYS A 61 -12.37 -1.31 -23.76
N ARG A 62 -11.40 -1.68 -22.92
CA ARG A 62 -11.15 -3.09 -22.57
C ARG A 62 -12.35 -3.67 -21.81
N SER A 63 -12.94 -2.92 -20.90
CA SER A 63 -14.11 -3.33 -20.11
C SER A 63 -15.32 -3.62 -21.00
N GLU A 64 -15.58 -2.77 -22.00
CA GLU A 64 -16.65 -2.97 -22.98
C GLU A 64 -16.49 -4.29 -23.76
N ILE A 65 -15.27 -4.60 -24.19
CA ILE A 65 -14.97 -5.86 -24.90
C ILE A 65 -15.13 -7.05 -23.94
N ILE A 66 -14.57 -6.97 -22.73
CA ILE A 66 -14.64 -8.04 -21.72
C ILE A 66 -16.10 -8.37 -21.38
N ASN A 67 -17.00 -7.39 -21.32
CA ASN A 67 -18.42 -7.63 -21.04
C ASN A 67 -19.11 -8.51 -22.09
N SER A 68 -18.52 -8.67 -23.28
CA SER A 68 -19.01 -9.56 -24.32
C SER A 68 -18.44 -10.99 -24.23
N ILE A 69 -17.49 -11.23 -23.32
CA ILE A 69 -16.83 -12.53 -23.11
C ILE A 69 -17.42 -13.18 -21.85
N PRO A 70 -18.20 -14.27 -21.97
CA PRO A 70 -18.75 -14.97 -20.82
C PRO A 70 -17.67 -15.41 -19.84
N ASP A 71 -17.94 -15.23 -18.54
CA ASP A 71 -17.11 -15.71 -17.43
C ASP A 71 -15.64 -15.26 -17.45
N PHE A 72 -15.29 -14.20 -18.18
CA PHE A 72 -13.90 -13.77 -18.35
C PHE A 72 -13.17 -13.55 -17.03
N TRP A 73 -13.72 -12.71 -16.14
CA TRP A 73 -13.08 -12.41 -14.86
C TRP A 73 -13.05 -13.61 -13.94
N LEU A 74 -14.11 -14.43 -13.90
CA LEU A 74 -14.15 -15.67 -13.12
C LEU A 74 -13.02 -16.61 -13.55
N THR A 75 -12.88 -16.82 -14.86
CA THR A 75 -11.83 -17.64 -15.46
C THR A 75 -10.44 -17.08 -15.14
N ALA A 76 -10.25 -15.76 -15.24
CA ALA A 76 -8.99 -15.11 -14.92
C ALA A 76 -8.60 -15.27 -13.44
N PHE A 77 -9.54 -15.13 -12.51
CA PHE A 77 -9.28 -15.32 -11.08
C PHE A 77 -8.95 -16.77 -10.76
N LEU A 78 -9.71 -17.74 -11.28
CA LEU A 78 -9.47 -19.18 -11.05
C LEU A 78 -8.12 -19.64 -11.64
N SER A 79 -7.69 -19.04 -12.74
CA SER A 79 -6.41 -19.37 -13.38
C SER A 79 -5.20 -18.77 -12.67
N HIS A 80 -5.38 -17.83 -11.74
CA HIS A 80 -4.28 -17.16 -11.07
C HIS A 80 -3.79 -17.97 -9.85
N PRO A 81 -2.50 -18.37 -9.77
CA PRO A 81 -2.00 -19.29 -8.75
C PRO A 81 -2.28 -18.88 -7.30
N ALA A 82 -2.25 -17.58 -6.99
CA ALA A 82 -2.49 -17.09 -5.64
C ALA A 82 -3.95 -16.73 -5.34
N LEU A 83 -4.82 -16.62 -6.36
CA LEU A 83 -6.19 -16.13 -6.19
C LEU A 83 -7.23 -17.22 -6.44
N GLY A 84 -6.92 -18.22 -7.27
CA GLY A 84 -7.84 -19.31 -7.58
C GLY A 84 -8.30 -20.07 -6.34
N ASP A 85 -7.36 -20.36 -5.43
CA ASP A 85 -7.63 -21.08 -4.18
C ASP A 85 -8.43 -20.25 -3.14
N LEU A 86 -8.66 -18.96 -3.41
CA LEU A 86 -9.45 -18.10 -2.52
C LEU A 86 -10.95 -18.13 -2.84
N LEU A 87 -11.34 -18.60 -4.03
CA LEU A 87 -12.73 -18.66 -4.46
C LEU A 87 -13.34 -20.03 -4.14
N THR A 88 -14.43 -20.03 -3.38
CA THR A 88 -15.24 -21.23 -3.14
C THR A 88 -16.21 -21.47 -4.28
N GLU A 89 -16.81 -22.66 -4.37
CA GLU A 89 -17.90 -22.95 -5.32
C GLU A 89 -19.09 -21.99 -5.17
N GLU A 90 -19.29 -21.43 -3.97
CA GLU A 90 -20.35 -20.45 -3.71
C GLU A 90 -20.01 -19.06 -4.30
N ASP A 91 -18.73 -18.67 -4.30
CA ASP A 91 -18.25 -17.38 -4.81
C ASP A 91 -18.25 -17.30 -6.34
N GLN A 92 -18.27 -18.44 -7.04
CA GLN A 92 -18.25 -18.50 -8.51
C GLN A 92 -19.54 -18.00 -9.16
N LYS A 93 -20.56 -17.64 -8.35
CA LYS A 93 -21.87 -17.24 -8.84
C LYS A 93 -21.86 -15.76 -9.23
N ASN A 94 -22.16 -15.51 -10.50
CA ASN A 94 -22.15 -14.22 -11.21
C ASN A 94 -22.36 -12.96 -10.34
N PHE A 95 -21.43 -12.01 -10.42
CA PHE A 95 -21.49 -10.68 -9.76
C PHE A 95 -22.45 -9.67 -10.43
N ASN A 96 -23.15 -10.08 -11.49
CA ASN A 96 -24.31 -9.35 -12.01
C ASN A 96 -25.50 -9.46 -11.03
N SER A 97 -26.69 -9.00 -11.42
CA SER A 97 -27.90 -9.22 -10.60
C SER A 97 -28.03 -10.71 -10.24
N ASN A 98 -27.94 -11.01 -8.95
CA ASN A 98 -27.83 -12.37 -8.45
C ASN A 98 -28.77 -12.57 -7.24
N PRO A 99 -29.08 -13.81 -6.85
CA PRO A 99 -30.01 -14.09 -5.77
C PRO A 99 -29.42 -13.92 -4.37
N TYR A 100 -28.13 -13.58 -4.20
CA TYR A 100 -27.43 -13.57 -2.92
C TYR A 100 -27.39 -12.20 -2.26
N PHE A 101 -27.06 -11.15 -3.00
CA PHE A 101 -26.95 -9.78 -2.49
C PHE A 101 -27.49 -8.75 -3.47
N GLU A 102 -27.81 -7.56 -2.97
CA GLU A 102 -28.37 -6.45 -3.76
C GLU A 102 -27.30 -5.55 -4.39
N ASN A 103 -26.07 -5.60 -3.89
CA ASN A 103 -24.99 -4.76 -4.41
C ASN A 103 -24.71 -5.06 -5.89
N THR A 104 -24.66 -4.01 -6.71
CA THR A 104 -24.16 -4.08 -8.10
C THR A 104 -22.65 -3.84 -8.18
N THR A 105 -22.05 -3.34 -7.10
CA THR A 105 -20.62 -3.06 -7.00
C THR A 105 -20.19 -3.22 -5.55
N LEU A 106 -19.07 -3.92 -5.34
CA LEU A 106 -18.38 -4.03 -4.06
C LEU A 106 -17.04 -3.30 -4.18
N THR A 107 -16.85 -2.26 -3.38
CA THR A 107 -15.64 -1.44 -3.41
C THR A 107 -14.85 -1.66 -2.13
N LYS A 108 -13.53 -1.82 -2.27
CA LYS A 108 -12.58 -1.77 -1.16
C LYS A 108 -11.61 -0.61 -1.41
N THR A 109 -11.66 0.39 -0.54
CA THR A 109 -10.85 1.61 -0.63
C THR A 109 -9.73 1.55 0.39
N PHE A 110 -8.51 1.79 -0.07
CA PHE A 110 -7.33 1.96 0.77
C PHE A 110 -6.96 3.44 0.71
N THR A 111 -6.89 4.09 1.88
CA THR A 111 -6.43 5.47 2.02
C THR A 111 -5.14 5.45 2.82
N PHE A 112 -4.06 5.91 2.20
CA PHE A 112 -2.76 6.07 2.85
C PHE A 112 -2.72 7.46 3.51
N LEU A 113 -2.39 7.49 4.79
CA LEU A 113 -2.25 8.67 5.64
C LEU A 113 -0.87 8.61 6.30
N ASP A 114 -0.40 9.74 6.81
CA ASP A 114 0.92 9.81 7.47
C ASP A 114 1.00 8.93 8.72
N ASP A 115 -0.14 8.71 9.40
CA ASP A 115 -0.26 7.86 10.59
C ASP A 115 -0.62 6.40 10.29
N GLY A 116 -0.75 6.02 9.01
CA GLY A 116 -0.97 4.65 8.58
C GLY A 116 -1.95 4.48 7.42
N THR A 117 -2.53 3.28 7.29
CA THR A 117 -3.46 2.96 6.20
C THR A 117 -4.87 2.73 6.73
N LYS A 118 -5.83 3.53 6.27
CA LYS A 118 -7.25 3.34 6.53
C LYS A 118 -7.88 2.50 5.42
N ILE A 119 -8.61 1.46 5.81
CA ILE A 119 -9.31 0.57 4.87
C ILE A 119 -10.81 0.70 5.10
N THR A 120 -11.56 0.99 4.03
CA THR A 120 -13.02 0.97 4.03
C THR A 120 -13.53 0.01 2.96
N ALA A 121 -14.60 -0.72 3.25
CA ALA A 121 -15.20 -1.67 2.32
C ALA A 121 -16.72 -1.48 2.29
N THR A 122 -17.33 -1.71 1.12
CA THR A 122 -18.79 -1.68 0.97
C THR A 122 -19.43 -2.79 1.81
N PRO A 123 -20.38 -2.47 2.72
CA PRO A 123 -21.16 -3.49 3.41
C PRO A 123 -22.00 -4.29 2.41
N ILE A 124 -21.94 -5.62 2.50
CA ILE A 124 -22.73 -6.51 1.63
C ILE A 124 -24.17 -6.54 2.12
N LYS A 125 -25.09 -6.19 1.23
CA LYS A 125 -26.55 -6.20 1.43
C LYS A 125 -27.09 -7.57 1.01
N TRP A 126 -27.01 -8.54 1.92
CA TRP A 126 -27.50 -9.89 1.69
C TRP A 126 -29.02 -9.92 1.54
N LYS A 127 -29.51 -10.73 0.60
CA LYS A 127 -30.93 -11.06 0.46
C LYS A 127 -31.35 -12.07 1.51
N GLU A 128 -32.66 -12.15 1.76
CA GLU A 128 -33.22 -12.99 2.82
C GLU A 128 -32.77 -14.46 2.73
N GLY A 129 -32.21 -14.98 3.83
CA GLY A 129 -31.72 -16.36 3.91
C GLY A 129 -30.45 -16.67 3.11
N LYS A 130 -29.74 -15.65 2.60
CA LYS A 130 -28.53 -15.80 1.76
C LYS A 130 -27.26 -15.22 2.37
N GLY A 131 -27.34 -14.61 3.56
CA GLY A 131 -26.16 -14.22 4.32
C GLY A 131 -25.39 -15.45 4.80
N LEU A 132 -24.06 -15.36 4.80
CA LEU A 132 -23.20 -16.40 5.35
C LEU A 132 -23.54 -16.65 6.83
N PRO A 133 -23.97 -17.87 7.23
CA PRO A 133 -24.10 -18.21 8.63
C PRO A 133 -22.68 -18.35 9.19
N ASN A 134 -22.30 -17.41 10.06
CA ASN A 134 -20.95 -17.23 10.62
C ASN A 134 -19.99 -16.51 9.68
N GLY A 135 -19.75 -15.23 9.98
CA GLY A 135 -18.52 -14.55 9.59
C GLY A 135 -17.35 -15.34 10.15
N VAL A 136 -16.73 -16.18 9.31
CA VAL A 136 -15.46 -16.79 9.63
C VAL A 136 -14.47 -15.64 9.70
N ASN A 137 -14.16 -15.22 10.92
CA ASN A 137 -13.04 -14.37 11.23
C ASN A 137 -11.77 -15.16 10.89
N HIS A 138 -11.47 -15.28 9.60
CA HIS A 138 -10.12 -15.55 9.20
C HIS A 138 -9.34 -14.28 9.53
N GLU A 139 -8.74 -14.25 10.73
CA GLU A 139 -7.53 -13.49 10.99
C GLU A 139 -6.41 -14.02 10.09
N LYS A 140 -6.59 -13.99 8.76
CA LYS A 140 -5.47 -14.03 7.85
C LYS A 140 -4.82 -12.67 8.01
N LYS A 141 -3.83 -12.60 8.92
CA LYS A 141 -2.78 -11.58 8.87
C LYS A 141 -2.35 -11.50 7.42
N GLY A 142 -2.80 -10.46 6.72
CA GLY A 142 -2.34 -10.20 5.37
C GLY A 142 -0.84 -10.09 5.45
N ASN A 143 -0.12 -10.95 4.74
CA ASN A 143 1.30 -10.81 4.60
C ASN A 143 1.53 -9.45 3.92
N LYS A 144 1.92 -8.44 4.72
CA LYS A 144 2.54 -7.23 4.19
C LYS A 144 3.71 -7.73 3.35
N ARG A 145 3.77 -7.27 2.09
CA ARG A 145 5.04 -7.34 1.35
C ARG A 145 6.05 -6.59 2.21
N GLN A 146 7.14 -7.26 2.57
CA GLN A 146 8.29 -6.55 3.10
C GLN A 146 8.72 -5.59 1.99
N LEU A 147 8.75 -4.29 2.29
CA LEU A 147 9.52 -3.36 1.48
C LEU A 147 10.95 -3.90 1.50
N ALA A 148 11.46 -4.25 0.32
CA ALA A 148 12.90 -4.43 0.19
C ALA A 148 13.51 -3.07 0.45
N GLU A 149 14.26 -2.95 1.54
CA GLU A 149 15.19 -1.85 1.72
C GLU A 149 16.28 -2.02 0.65
N GLU A 150 16.40 -1.03 -0.23
CA GLU A 150 17.62 -0.81 -1.03
C GLU A 150 18.62 0.00 -0.20
#